data_AF-A0A924J654-F1
#
_entry.id   AF-A0A924J654-F1
#
_cell.length_a   1.000
_cell.length_b   1.000
_cell.length_c   1.000
_cell.angle_alpha   90.00
_cell.angle_beta   90.00
_cell.angle_gamma   90.00
#
_symmetry.space_group_name_H-M   'P 1'
#
loop_
_entity.id
_entity.type
_entity.pdbx_description
1 polymer ?
#
loop_
_entity_poly.entity_id
_entity_poly.type
_entity_poly.pdbx_seq_one_letter_code
_entity_poly.pdbx_strand_id
1 'polypeptide(L)'
;MSASVSKSDDNAVTLGHNDANRSSSAIVAEGVLAGVIAAAVVAVVFLVIDMASGHALRTPTQLGGMLLVLIGSAPAAPGDIATPLALYTLFHFVAFIVIGIIVASIVQVTMRQPSAVLLFVIVFFAFEVVFTGFVAFLDATSTSGITPYQVAIGNLVATIAMAVFFTARHPKLRKLGRALNAEE
;
A
#
# COMPACT_ATOMS: atom_id res chain seq x y z
N MET A 1 -14.82 -38.71 40.65
CA MET A 1 -15.12 -37.30 40.32
C MET A 1 -13.92 -36.60 39.63
N SER A 2 -13.29 -37.18 38.59
CA SER A 2 -12.07 -36.58 37.98
C SER A 2 -12.10 -36.40 36.45
N ALA A 3 -13.16 -36.81 35.76
CA ALA A 3 -13.22 -36.79 34.28
C ALA A 3 -13.85 -35.50 33.69
N SER A 4 -14.48 -34.66 34.51
CA SER A 4 -15.18 -33.45 34.04
C SER A 4 -14.28 -32.20 33.96
N VAL A 5 -13.18 -32.17 34.71
CA VAL A 5 -12.26 -31.01 34.78
C VAL A 5 -11.30 -30.97 33.58
N SER A 6 -10.81 -32.12 33.10
CA SER A 6 -9.94 -32.18 31.92
C SER A 6 -10.63 -31.67 30.64
N LYS A 7 -11.93 -31.90 30.50
CA LYS A 7 -12.69 -31.56 29.28
C LYS A 7 -13.07 -30.08 29.21
N SER A 8 -13.19 -29.39 30.35
CA SER A 8 -13.41 -27.94 30.39
C SER A 8 -12.15 -27.16 30.02
N ASP A 9 -11.00 -27.64 30.48
CA ASP A 9 -9.72 -26.96 30.26
C ASP A 9 -9.26 -27.11 28.80
N ASP A 10 -9.42 -28.30 28.22
CA ASP A 10 -9.17 -28.54 26.78
C ASP A 10 -10.08 -27.70 25.87
N ASN A 11 -11.34 -27.52 26.26
CA ASN A 11 -12.29 -26.70 25.51
C ASN A 11 -11.95 -25.20 25.61
N ALA A 12 -11.49 -24.72 26.76
CA ALA A 12 -11.10 -23.32 26.93
C ALA A 12 -9.83 -22.97 26.13
N VAL A 13 -8.84 -23.86 26.12
CA VAL A 13 -7.59 -23.69 25.35
C VAL A 13 -7.87 -23.74 23.84
N THR A 14 -8.70 -24.67 23.38
CA THR A 14 -9.07 -24.79 21.95
C THR A 14 -9.91 -23.62 21.45
N LEU A 15 -10.84 -23.10 22.27
CA LEU A 15 -11.60 -21.89 21.93
C LEU A 15 -10.70 -20.65 21.84
N GLY A 16 -9.81 -20.44 22.82
CA GLY A 16 -8.87 -19.31 22.80
C GLY A 16 -7.90 -19.33 21.61
N HIS A 17 -7.44 -20.50 21.20
CA HIS A 17 -6.58 -20.65 20.01
C HIS A 17 -7.33 -20.33 18.70
N ASN A 18 -8.59 -20.78 18.58
CA ASN A 18 -9.40 -20.55 17.40
C ASN A 18 -9.78 -19.07 17.22
N ASP A 19 -10.04 -18.35 18.32
CA ASP A 19 -10.39 -16.94 18.28
C ASP A 19 -9.18 -16.04 17.92
N ALA A 20 -8.00 -16.37 18.44
CA ALA A 20 -6.75 -15.70 18.07
C ALA A 20 -6.36 -15.93 16.59
N ASN A 21 -6.64 -17.13 16.05
CA ASN A 21 -6.35 -17.45 14.66
C ASN A 21 -7.36 -16.77 13.70
N ARG A 22 -8.63 -16.66 14.10
CA ARG A 22 -9.65 -15.90 13.35
C ARG A 22 -9.38 -14.41 13.32
N SER A 23 -8.92 -13.83 14.43
CA SER A 23 -8.56 -12.41 14.46
C SER A 23 -7.33 -12.14 13.60
N SER A 24 -6.30 -12.98 13.68
CA SER A 24 -5.07 -12.85 12.87
C SER A 24 -5.34 -12.96 11.37
N SER A 25 -6.15 -13.95 10.96
CA SER A 25 -6.53 -14.10 9.56
C SER A 25 -7.39 -12.94 9.03
N ALA A 26 -8.26 -12.36 9.86
CA ALA A 26 -9.02 -11.17 9.49
C ALA A 26 -8.12 -9.96 9.24
N ILE A 27 -7.10 -9.71 10.10
CA ILE A 27 -6.14 -8.61 9.92
C ILE A 27 -5.38 -8.79 8.59
N VAL A 28 -4.90 -10.01 8.32
CA VAL A 28 -4.14 -10.29 7.11
C VAL A 28 -5.03 -10.06 5.89
N ALA A 29 -6.28 -10.52 5.91
CA ALA A 29 -7.22 -10.31 4.81
C ALA A 29 -7.54 -8.83 4.59
N GLU A 30 -7.76 -8.07 5.67
CA GLU A 30 -7.99 -6.62 5.60
C GLU A 30 -6.77 -5.88 5.04
N GLY A 31 -5.57 -6.24 5.50
CA GLY A 31 -4.32 -5.67 5.02
C GLY A 31 -4.03 -5.98 3.55
N VAL A 32 -4.27 -7.22 3.12
CA VAL A 32 -4.16 -7.62 1.71
C VAL A 32 -5.12 -6.80 0.84
N LEU A 33 -6.39 -6.68 1.25
CA LEU A 33 -7.37 -5.92 0.48
C LEU A 33 -7.01 -4.43 0.40
N ALA A 34 -6.59 -3.83 1.51
CA ALA A 34 -6.12 -2.45 1.55
C ALA A 34 -4.92 -2.23 0.62
N GLY A 35 -3.95 -3.14 0.66
CA GLY A 35 -2.78 -3.12 -0.21
C GLY A 35 -3.14 -3.21 -1.69
N VAL A 36 -4.02 -4.14 -2.07
CA VAL A 36 -4.48 -4.32 -3.46
C VAL A 36 -5.19 -3.07 -3.98
N ILE A 37 -6.06 -2.46 -3.18
CA ILE A 37 -6.76 -1.21 -3.55
C ILE A 37 -5.76 -0.09 -3.78
N ALA A 38 -4.80 0.08 -2.86
CA ALA A 38 -3.78 1.12 -2.99
C ALA A 38 -2.90 0.90 -4.23
N ALA A 39 -2.46 -0.33 -4.48
CA ALA A 39 -1.68 -0.68 -5.66
C ALA A 39 -2.43 -0.35 -6.96
N ALA A 40 -3.72 -0.69 -7.03
CA ALA A 40 -4.57 -0.43 -8.20
C ALA A 40 -4.78 1.07 -8.46
N VAL A 41 -5.02 1.86 -7.40
CA VAL A 41 -5.16 3.33 -7.53
C VAL A 41 -3.89 3.95 -8.11
N VAL A 42 -2.72 3.59 -7.59
CA VAL A 42 -1.43 4.10 -8.10
C VAL A 42 -1.20 3.67 -9.56
N ALA A 43 -1.51 2.42 -9.89
CA ALA A 43 -1.38 1.93 -11.26
C ALA A 43 -2.27 2.70 -12.26
N VAL A 44 -3.52 3.00 -11.89
CA VAL A 44 -4.44 3.80 -12.73
C VAL A 44 -3.90 5.22 -12.94
N VAL A 45 -3.37 5.82 -11.89
CA VAL A 45 -2.79 7.17 -11.97
C VAL A 45 -1.60 7.21 -12.92
N PHE A 46 -0.65 6.28 -12.81
CA PHE A 46 0.45 6.18 -13.76
C PHE A 46 -0.05 5.94 -15.18
N LEU A 47 -1.03 5.07 -15.36
CA LEU A 47 -1.64 4.84 -16.66
C LEU A 47 -2.22 6.12 -17.27
N VAL A 48 -2.95 6.94 -16.49
CA VAL A 48 -3.51 8.21 -16.97
C VAL A 48 -2.42 9.20 -17.37
N ILE A 49 -1.37 9.33 -16.55
CA ILE A 49 -0.24 10.24 -16.84
C ILE A 49 0.53 9.80 -18.08
N ASP A 50 0.77 8.50 -18.20
CA ASP A 50 1.46 7.87 -19.33
C ASP A 50 0.67 8.02 -20.63
N MET A 51 -0.65 7.78 -20.58
CA MET A 51 -1.54 7.99 -21.73
C MET A 51 -1.60 9.46 -22.13
N ALA A 52 -1.69 10.39 -21.16
CA ALA A 52 -1.64 11.83 -21.43
C ALA A 52 -0.30 12.27 -22.06
N SER A 53 0.77 11.53 -21.80
CA SER A 53 2.11 11.72 -22.37
C SER A 53 2.33 10.97 -23.70
N GLY A 54 1.29 10.33 -24.24
CA GLY A 54 1.31 9.61 -25.52
C GLY A 54 1.96 8.22 -25.47
N HIS A 55 2.32 7.71 -24.29
CA HIS A 55 3.04 6.45 -24.13
C HIS A 55 2.44 5.63 -22.99
N ALA A 56 1.39 4.85 -23.27
CA ALA A 56 0.75 4.01 -22.25
C ALA A 56 1.75 3.02 -21.62
N LEU A 57 1.66 2.85 -20.29
CA LEU A 57 2.50 1.93 -19.50
C LEU A 57 4.00 2.22 -19.52
N ARG A 58 4.41 3.44 -19.92
CA ARG A 58 5.82 3.86 -19.92
C ARG A 58 6.45 3.76 -18.54
N THR A 59 5.85 4.36 -17.52
CA THR A 59 6.38 4.35 -16.15
C THR A 59 6.57 2.94 -15.59
N PRO A 60 5.56 2.04 -15.56
CA PRO A 60 5.75 0.71 -15.00
C PRO A 60 6.75 -0.14 -15.79
N THR A 61 6.85 0.06 -17.11
CA THR A 61 7.86 -0.63 -17.95
C THR A 61 9.28 -0.16 -17.62
N GLN A 62 9.49 1.14 -17.45
CA GLN A 62 10.80 1.68 -17.11
C GLN A 62 11.26 1.25 -15.70
N LEU A 63 10.37 1.32 -14.71
CA LEU A 63 10.65 0.84 -13.36
C LEU A 63 10.96 -0.66 -13.33
N GLY A 64 10.27 -1.45 -14.15
CA GLY A 64 10.55 -2.86 -14.34
C GLY A 64 11.93 -3.13 -14.95
N GLY A 65 12.34 -2.32 -15.92
CA GLY A 65 13.68 -2.38 -16.50
C GLY A 65 14.78 -2.09 -15.47
N MET A 66 14.56 -1.09 -14.61
CA MET A 66 15.46 -0.79 -13.49
C MET A 66 15.51 -1.96 -12.50
N LEU A 67 14.38 -2.62 -12.22
CA LEU A 67 14.36 -3.76 -11.32
C LEU A 67 15.10 -4.97 -11.89
N LEU A 68 15.02 -5.22 -13.21
CA LEU A 68 15.83 -6.25 -13.89
C LEU A 68 17.33 -6.02 -13.69
N VAL A 69 17.78 -4.77 -13.86
CA VAL A 69 19.19 -4.40 -13.63
C VAL A 69 19.57 -4.60 -12.17
N LEU A 70 18.71 -4.19 -11.23
CA LEU A 70 18.97 -4.33 -9.79
C LEU A 70 19.14 -5.79 -9.35
N ILE A 71 18.36 -6.72 -9.91
CA ILE A 71 18.47 -8.16 -9.60
C ILE A 71 19.58 -8.86 -10.41
N GLY A 72 20.42 -8.11 -11.13
CA GLY A 72 21.54 -8.64 -11.91
C GLY A 72 21.13 -9.37 -13.19
N SER A 73 19.90 -9.18 -13.66
CA SER A 73 19.45 -9.72 -14.95
C SER A 73 19.97 -8.87 -16.11
N ALA A 74 20.07 -9.47 -17.29
CA ALA A 74 20.34 -8.72 -18.50
C ALA A 74 19.26 -7.64 -18.71
N PRO A 75 19.60 -6.44 -19.22
CA PRO A 75 18.61 -5.45 -19.59
C PRO A 75 17.57 -6.04 -20.54
N ALA A 76 16.32 -5.58 -20.42
CA ALA A 76 15.26 -5.99 -21.34
C ALA A 76 15.68 -5.72 -22.79
N ALA A 77 15.33 -6.64 -23.70
CA ALA A 77 15.65 -6.49 -25.11
C ALA A 77 15.00 -5.21 -25.68
N PRO A 78 15.59 -4.57 -26.70
CA PRO A 78 14.97 -3.40 -27.33
C PRO A 78 13.55 -3.69 -27.81
N GLY A 79 12.57 -2.93 -27.30
CA GLY A 79 11.15 -3.14 -27.61
C GLY A 79 10.43 -4.17 -26.73
N ASP A 80 11.11 -4.83 -25.80
CA ASP A 80 10.47 -5.70 -24.81
C ASP A 80 9.80 -4.86 -23.70
N ILE A 81 8.48 -4.93 -23.68
CA ILE A 81 7.63 -4.28 -22.68
C ILE A 81 7.14 -5.31 -21.65
N ALA A 82 6.94 -6.55 -22.06
CA ALA A 82 6.20 -7.54 -21.29
C ALA A 82 6.98 -7.98 -20.04
N THR A 83 8.27 -8.29 -20.20
CA THR A 83 9.12 -8.76 -19.10
C THR A 83 9.27 -7.73 -17.98
N PRO A 84 9.74 -6.49 -18.27
CA PRO A 84 9.89 -5.48 -17.22
C PRO A 84 8.53 -5.09 -16.61
N LEU A 85 7.47 -4.93 -17.41
CA LEU A 85 6.15 -4.59 -16.91
C LEU A 85 5.62 -5.64 -15.93
N ALA A 86 5.74 -6.93 -16.27
CA ALA A 86 5.30 -8.02 -15.41
C ALA A 86 6.08 -8.05 -14.08
N LEU A 87 7.40 -7.88 -14.15
CA LEU A 87 8.26 -7.83 -12.98
C LEU A 87 7.88 -6.68 -12.05
N TYR A 88 7.73 -5.46 -12.60
CA TYR A 88 7.32 -4.31 -11.82
C TYR A 88 5.93 -4.49 -11.21
N THR A 89 4.96 -4.98 -11.99
CA THR A 89 3.58 -5.18 -11.51
C THR A 89 3.56 -6.15 -10.34
N LEU A 90 4.30 -7.26 -10.42
CA LEU A 90 4.40 -8.21 -9.33
C LEU A 90 5.03 -7.57 -8.09
N PHE A 91 6.19 -6.93 -8.25
CA PHE A 91 6.90 -6.26 -7.16
C PHE A 91 6.01 -5.20 -6.49
N HIS A 92 5.32 -4.39 -7.29
CA HIS A 92 4.41 -3.33 -6.83
C HIS A 92 3.29 -3.90 -5.97
N PHE A 93 2.54 -4.88 -6.46
CA PHE A 93 1.44 -5.46 -5.68
C PHE A 93 1.94 -6.16 -4.40
N VAL A 94 3.07 -6.88 -4.46
CA VAL A 94 3.65 -7.51 -3.27
C VAL A 94 4.05 -6.47 -2.23
N ALA A 95 4.74 -5.40 -2.63
CA ALA A 95 5.16 -4.33 -1.73
C ALA A 95 3.95 -3.68 -1.03
N PHE A 96 2.90 -3.35 -1.79
CA PHE A 96 1.68 -2.75 -1.26
C PHE A 96 0.88 -3.70 -0.36
N ILE A 97 0.83 -5.00 -0.66
CA ILE A 97 0.21 -6.01 0.21
C ILE A 97 0.96 -6.09 1.54
N VAL A 98 2.30 -6.17 1.51
CA VAL A 98 3.13 -6.21 2.73
C VAL A 98 2.87 -4.98 3.59
N ILE A 99 2.88 -3.79 2.97
CA ILE A 99 2.57 -2.54 3.68
C ILE A 99 1.15 -2.55 4.23
N GLY A 100 0.17 -3.01 3.46
CA GLY A 100 -1.22 -3.12 3.90
C GLY A 100 -1.38 -4.02 5.13
N ILE A 101 -0.69 -5.15 5.17
CA ILE A 101 -0.67 -6.05 6.33
C ILE A 101 -0.01 -5.39 7.54
N ILE A 102 1.12 -4.69 7.35
CA ILE A 102 1.81 -3.95 8.43
C ILE A 102 0.85 -2.90 9.01
N VAL A 103 0.18 -2.13 8.16
CA VAL A 103 -0.78 -1.11 8.57
C VAL A 103 -1.97 -1.73 9.31
N ALA A 104 -2.58 -2.79 8.78
CA ALA A 104 -3.70 -3.47 9.44
C ALA A 104 -3.31 -4.00 10.83
N SER A 105 -2.09 -4.55 10.95
CA SER A 105 -1.54 -5.02 12.22
C SER A 105 -1.35 -3.88 13.23
N ILE A 106 -0.81 -2.74 12.78
CA ILE A 106 -0.67 -1.53 13.59
C ILE A 106 -2.04 -1.03 14.06
N VAL A 107 -3.03 -0.97 13.17
CA VAL A 107 -4.40 -0.52 13.50
C VAL A 107 -5.01 -1.40 14.59
N GLN A 108 -4.82 -2.71 14.55
CA GLN A 108 -5.33 -3.61 15.58
C GLN A 108 -4.73 -3.33 16.96
N VAL A 109 -3.41 -3.09 17.02
CA VAL A 109 -2.73 -2.69 18.27
C VAL A 109 -3.23 -1.32 18.77
N THR A 110 -3.66 -0.47 17.84
CA THR A 110 -3.96 0.96 18.09
C THR A 110 -5.45 1.28 18.26
N MET A 111 -6.35 0.29 18.20
CA MET A 111 -7.81 0.45 18.44
C MET A 111 -8.18 1.03 19.83
N ARG A 112 -7.19 1.36 20.67
CA ARG A 112 -7.34 2.15 21.91
C ARG A 112 -7.11 3.66 21.75
N GLN A 113 -6.59 4.18 20.63
CA GLN A 113 -6.30 5.61 20.43
C GLN A 113 -6.57 6.13 19.00
N PRO A 114 -7.16 7.33 18.83
CA PRO A 114 -7.45 7.96 17.52
C PRO A 114 -6.21 8.31 16.66
N SER A 115 -5.00 8.25 17.22
CA SER A 115 -3.73 8.62 16.57
C SER A 115 -3.26 7.63 15.50
N ALA A 116 -3.90 6.47 15.35
CA ALA A 116 -3.55 5.45 14.35
C ALA A 116 -3.61 5.94 12.90
N VAL A 117 -4.56 6.83 12.59
CA VAL A 117 -4.70 7.44 11.26
C VAL A 117 -3.47 8.28 10.92
N LEU A 118 -2.87 8.94 11.90
CA LEU A 118 -1.67 9.75 11.71
C LEU A 118 -0.46 8.86 11.42
N LEU A 119 -0.33 7.70 12.08
CA LEU A 119 0.74 6.74 11.80
C LEU A 119 0.62 6.13 10.40
N PHE A 120 -0.61 5.85 9.95
CA PHE A 120 -0.89 5.47 8.56
C PHE A 120 -0.41 6.55 7.58
N VAL A 121 -0.79 7.81 7.80
CA VAL A 121 -0.36 8.94 6.95
C VAL A 121 1.17 9.05 6.95
N ILE A 122 1.82 8.94 8.11
CA ILE A 122 3.29 9.00 8.19
C ILE A 122 3.95 7.85 7.44
N VAL A 123 3.51 6.60 7.62
CA VAL A 123 4.08 5.43 6.93
C VAL A 123 3.85 5.52 5.42
N PHE A 124 2.68 5.97 4.99
CA PHE A 124 2.37 6.22 3.58
C PHE A 124 3.28 7.29 2.99
N PHE A 125 3.41 8.45 3.64
CA PHE A 125 4.30 9.52 3.19
C PHE A 125 5.79 9.12 3.23
N ALA A 126 6.21 8.35 4.22
CA ALA A 126 7.57 7.83 4.31
C ALA A 126 7.85 6.85 3.17
N PHE A 127 6.93 5.92 2.89
CA PHE A 127 7.01 5.05 1.72
C PHE A 127 7.08 5.87 0.43
N GLU A 128 6.26 6.91 0.32
CA GLU A 128 6.23 7.81 -0.83
C GLU A 128 7.56 8.50 -1.09
N VAL A 129 8.16 9.06 -0.03
CA VAL A 129 9.46 9.72 -0.11
C VAL A 129 10.56 8.73 -0.44
N VAL A 130 10.55 7.54 0.17
CA VAL A 130 11.54 6.49 -0.10
C VAL A 130 11.40 5.96 -1.52
N PHE A 131 10.18 5.72 -1.99
CA PHE A 131 9.90 5.20 -3.31
C PHE A 131 10.21 6.23 -4.39
N THR A 132 9.78 7.47 -4.22
CA THR A 132 10.13 8.58 -5.12
C THR A 132 11.64 8.82 -5.14
N GLY A 133 12.30 8.76 -3.98
CA GLY A 133 13.76 8.85 -3.88
C GLY A 133 14.48 7.67 -4.54
N PHE A 134 13.95 6.46 -4.41
CA PHE A 134 14.47 5.25 -5.06
C PHE A 134 14.33 5.32 -6.58
N VAL A 135 13.18 5.77 -7.09
CA VAL A 135 12.97 6.03 -8.52
C VAL A 135 13.91 7.11 -9.03
N ALA A 136 14.07 8.22 -8.28
CA ALA A 136 14.99 9.29 -8.63
C ALA A 136 16.47 8.83 -8.63
N PHE A 137 16.84 7.96 -7.69
CA PHE A 137 18.16 7.33 -7.66
C PHE A 137 18.39 6.44 -8.89
N LEU A 138 17.42 5.59 -9.23
CA LEU A 138 17.52 4.72 -10.39
C LEU A 138 17.55 5.50 -11.71
N ASP A 139 16.75 6.57 -11.85
CA ASP A 139 16.78 7.47 -13.01
C ASP A 139 18.07 8.33 -13.06
N ALA A 140 18.68 8.68 -11.92
CA ALA A 140 20.01 9.31 -11.92
C ALA A 140 21.11 8.37 -12.47
N THR A 141 20.88 7.05 -12.41
CA THR A 141 21.80 6.03 -12.95
C THR A 141 21.43 5.54 -14.36
N SER A 142 20.28 5.95 -14.90
CA SER A 142 19.73 5.51 -16.19
C SER A 142 19.15 6.69 -16.96
N THR A 143 19.63 6.97 -18.17
CA THR A 143 19.17 8.11 -19.01
C THR A 143 17.75 7.90 -19.57
N SER A 144 16.75 7.61 -18.73
CA SER A 144 15.41 7.14 -19.11
C SER A 144 14.30 8.19 -19.07
N GLY A 145 14.54 9.38 -18.52
CA GLY A 145 13.62 10.52 -18.66
C GLY A 145 12.28 10.36 -17.93
N ILE A 146 12.29 9.73 -16.75
CA ILE A 146 11.16 9.82 -15.81
C ILE A 146 11.33 11.09 -15.00
N THR A 147 10.51 12.11 -15.27
CA THR A 147 10.62 13.36 -14.52
C THR A 147 9.93 13.20 -13.15
N PRO A 148 10.61 13.47 -12.01
CA PRO A 148 10.09 13.27 -10.64
C PRO A 148 8.70 13.88 -10.35
N TYR A 149 8.29 14.88 -11.13
CA TYR A 149 6.99 15.54 -11.02
C TYR A 149 5.79 14.65 -11.35
N GLN A 150 5.93 13.67 -12.25
CA GLN A 150 4.83 12.77 -12.62
C GLN A 150 4.42 11.86 -11.44
N VAL A 151 5.42 11.37 -10.70
CA VAL A 151 5.21 10.56 -9.50
C VAL A 151 4.55 11.41 -8.40
N ALA A 152 5.08 12.60 -8.13
CA ALA A 152 4.54 13.51 -7.12
C ALA A 152 3.05 13.89 -7.35
N ILE A 153 2.66 14.17 -8.59
CA ILE A 153 1.26 14.46 -8.94
C ILE A 153 0.37 13.25 -8.67
N GLY A 154 0.84 12.07 -9.05
CA GLY A 154 0.07 10.86 -8.87
C GLY A 154 -0.24 10.55 -7.41
N ASN A 155 0.75 10.76 -6.55
CA ASN A 155 0.64 10.46 -5.13
C ASN A 155 -0.19 11.51 -4.39
N LEU A 156 -0.17 12.76 -4.84
CA LEU A 156 -1.10 13.79 -4.38
C LEU A 156 -2.56 13.40 -4.66
N VAL A 157 -2.85 12.93 -5.88
CA VAL A 157 -4.21 12.49 -6.27
C VAL A 157 -4.65 11.27 -5.45
N ALA A 158 -3.79 10.29 -5.26
CA ALA A 158 -4.07 9.11 -4.44
C ALA A 158 -4.37 9.48 -2.97
N THR A 159 -3.61 10.42 -2.41
CA THR A 159 -3.81 10.95 -1.06
C THR A 159 -5.18 11.60 -0.90
N ILE A 160 -5.59 12.43 -1.88
CA ILE A 160 -6.89 13.10 -1.88
C ILE A 160 -8.02 12.06 -1.97
N ALA A 161 -7.89 11.07 -2.86
CA ALA A 161 -8.88 10.02 -3.02
C ALA A 161 -9.08 9.20 -1.73
N MET A 162 -7.98 8.86 -1.04
CA MET A 162 -8.05 8.17 0.26
C MET A 162 -8.68 9.04 1.35
N ALA A 163 -8.34 10.32 1.42
CA ALA A 163 -8.93 11.25 2.38
C ALA A 163 -10.46 11.38 2.19
N VAL A 164 -10.93 11.45 0.94
CA VAL A 164 -12.36 11.47 0.61
C VAL A 164 -13.05 10.16 0.98
N PHE A 165 -12.44 9.01 0.67
CA PHE A 165 -12.98 7.70 0.99
C PHE A 165 -13.17 7.51 2.51
N PHE A 166 -12.15 7.82 3.31
CA PHE A 166 -12.19 7.64 4.76
C PHE A 166 -13.15 8.63 5.45
N THR A 167 -13.24 9.87 4.98
CA THR A 167 -14.20 10.85 5.53
C THR A 167 -15.65 10.51 5.18
N ALA A 168 -15.90 9.89 4.03
CA ALA A 168 -17.22 9.37 3.66
C ALA A 168 -17.63 8.13 4.46
N ARG A 169 -16.67 7.24 4.79
CA ARG A 169 -16.93 5.99 5.51
C ARG A 169 -16.94 6.13 7.05
N HIS A 170 -16.31 7.16 7.60
CA HIS A 170 -16.25 7.38 9.06
C HIS A 170 -16.86 8.73 9.45
N PRO A 171 -18.15 8.76 9.87
CA PRO A 171 -18.87 9.98 10.23
C PRO A 171 -18.22 10.80 11.35
N LYS A 172 -17.40 10.16 12.21
CA LYS A 172 -16.65 10.82 13.29
C LYS A 172 -15.57 11.76 12.77
N LEU A 173 -14.90 11.45 11.66
CA LEU A 173 -13.90 12.34 11.03
C LEU A 173 -14.54 13.59 10.43
N ARG A 174 -15.76 13.43 9.89
CA ARG A 174 -16.55 14.53 9.33
C ARG A 174 -17.00 15.53 10.41
N LYS A 175 -17.20 15.09 11.66
CA LYS A 175 -17.48 15.98 12.81
C LYS A 175 -16.24 16.76 13.24
N LEU A 176 -15.06 16.14 13.23
CA LEU A 176 -13.80 16.80 13.59
C LEU A 176 -13.41 17.89 12.58
N GLY A 177 -13.52 17.63 11.28
CA GLY A 177 -13.26 18.64 10.24
C GLY A 177 -14.21 19.84 10.30
N ARG A 178 -15.48 19.63 10.70
CA ARG A 178 -16.43 20.74 10.93
C ARG A 178 -16.16 21.53 12.19
N ALA A 179 -15.60 20.91 13.23
CA ALA A 179 -15.22 21.60 14.46
C ALA A 179 -14.01 22.52 14.23
N LEU A 180 -13.02 22.05 13.46
CA LEU A 180 -11.85 22.86 13.08
C LEU A 180 -12.22 24.05 12.19
N ASN A 181 -13.14 23.87 11.25
CA ASN A 181 -13.64 24.97 10.39
C ASN A 181 -14.64 25.91 11.09
N ALA A 182 -15.00 25.64 12.35
CA ALA A 182 -15.89 26.51 13.13
C ALA A 182 -15.13 27.38 14.14
N GLU A 183 -13.80 27.18 14.27
CA GLU A 183 -12.91 28.00 15.10
C GLU A 183 -12.05 28.99 14.28
N GLU A 184 -12.23 29.02 12.94
CA GLU A 184 -11.82 30.13 12.04
C GLU A 184 -13.01 31.06 11.75
#